data_AF-A0A963GCR6-F1
#
_entry.id   AF-A0A963GCR6-F1
#
_cell.length_a   1.000
_cell.length_b   1.000
_cell.length_c   1.000
_cell.angle_alpha   90.00
_cell.angle_beta   90.00
_cell.angle_gamma   90.00
#
_symmetry.space_group_name_H-M   'P 1'
#
loop_
_entity.id
_entity.type
_entity.pdbx_description
1 polymer ?
#
loop_
_entity_poly.entity_id
_entity_poly.type
_entity_poly.pdbx_seq_one_letter_code
_entity_poly.pdbx_strand_id
1 'polypeptide(L)'
;MVWVKRGGDGAVVSVSLEADEQHPQQADPDDSGVQGFLQALAGSETLAGSDLPLVRVIEDLIDLLIEKDVIRFTDLPDAAQEKLMRRRSMRASSASLDLLCGGDELI
;
A
#
# COMPACT_ATOMS: atom_id res chain seq x y z
N MET A 1 6.70 6.35 16.01
CA MET A 1 8.03 6.22 16.63
C MET A 1 8.32 4.74 16.79
N VAL A 2 9.48 4.26 16.34
CA VAL A 2 9.82 2.82 16.36
C VAL A 2 11.04 2.59 17.25
N TRP A 3 11.15 1.39 17.80
CA TRP A 3 12.27 0.98 18.65
C TRP A 3 13.12 -0.03 17.89
N VAL A 4 14.44 0.11 17.93
CA VAL A 4 15.35 -0.68 17.11
C VAL A 4 16.47 -1.27 17.94
N LYS A 5 16.91 -2.46 17.51
CA LYS A 5 18.15 -3.06 17.94
C LYS A 5 19.13 -3.00 16.78
N ARG A 6 20.32 -2.47 17.03
CA ARG A 6 21.41 -2.45 16.06
C ARG A 6 22.45 -3.52 16.39
N GLY A 7 22.98 -4.16 15.35
CA GLY A 7 24.09 -5.11 15.45
C GLY A 7 25.42 -4.42 15.71
N GLY A 8 26.48 -5.22 15.87
CA GLY A 8 27.85 -4.70 16.10
C GLY A 8 28.44 -3.91 14.92
N ASP A 9 27.81 -3.98 13.75
CA ASP A 9 28.12 -3.23 12.52
C ASP A 9 27.28 -1.95 12.37
N GLY A 10 26.39 -1.66 13.32
CA GLY A 10 25.46 -0.52 13.27
C GLY A 10 24.22 -0.73 12.41
N ALA A 11 24.08 -1.90 11.76
CA ALA A 11 22.89 -2.24 10.98
C ALA A 11 21.71 -2.54 11.91
N VAL A 12 20.49 -2.19 11.50
CA VAL A 12 19.27 -2.57 12.24
C VAL A 12 19.07 -4.07 12.07
N VAL A 13 19.00 -4.81 13.17
CA VAL A 13 18.80 -6.27 13.18
C VAL A 13 17.38 -6.66 13.63
N SER A 14 16.70 -5.77 14.35
CA SER A 14 15.28 -5.95 14.71
C SER A 14 14.60 -4.60 14.98
N VAL A 15 13.29 -4.55 14.77
CA VAL A 15 12.43 -3.37 14.97
C VAL A 15 11.19 -3.79 15.78
N SER A 16 10.79 -2.95 16.74
CA SER A 16 9.61 -3.11 17.58
C SER A 16 8.77 -1.82 17.58
N LEU A 17 7.46 -1.98 17.70
CA LEU A 17 6.52 -0.86 17.91
C LEU A 17 6.44 -0.44 19.39
N GLU A 18 6.91 -1.30 20.30
CA GLU A 18 6.91 -1.08 21.74
C GLU A 18 8.35 -1.04 22.27
N ALA A 19 8.57 -0.27 23.34
CA ALA A 19 9.84 -0.21 24.01
C ALA A 19 10.05 -1.48 24.84
N ASP A 20 11.18 -2.17 24.67
CA ASP A 20 11.55 -3.32 25.47
C ASP A 20 13.07 -3.36 25.74
N GLU A 21 13.52 -4.31 26.57
CA GLU A 21 14.94 -4.48 26.91
C GLU A 21 15.82 -4.85 25.69
N GLN A 22 15.23 -5.38 24.62
CA GLN A 22 15.93 -5.81 23.42
C GLN A 22 16.06 -4.71 22.36
N HIS A 23 15.23 -3.67 22.42
CA HIS A 23 15.17 -2.54 21.49
C HIS A 23 15.39 -1.21 22.23
N PRO A 24 16.59 -0.96 22.76
CA PRO A 24 16.86 0.18 23.64
C PRO A 24 16.88 1.52 22.90
N GLN A 25 16.97 1.52 21.57
CA GLN A 25 17.17 2.72 20.78
C GLN A 25 15.89 3.12 20.08
N GLN A 26 15.39 4.32 20.37
CA GLN A 26 14.31 4.92 19.60
C GLN A 26 14.87 5.42 18.26
N ALA A 27 14.22 5.04 17.18
CA ALA A 27 14.53 5.50 15.83
C ALA A 27 13.31 6.18 15.21
N ASP A 28 13.60 7.13 14.32
CA ASP A 28 12.61 7.72 13.45
C ASP A 28 12.24 6.71 12.35
N PRO A 29 10.96 6.59 11.95
CA PRO A 29 10.59 5.87 10.73
C PRO A 29 11.39 6.26 9.49
N ASP A 30 11.89 7.51 9.42
CA ASP A 30 12.70 8.00 8.30
C ASP A 30 14.22 7.69 8.44
N ASP A 31 14.63 6.98 9.50
CA ASP A 31 16.01 6.52 9.67
C ASP A 31 16.41 5.56 8.53
N SER A 32 17.47 5.89 7.80
CA SER A 32 17.97 5.10 6.66
C SER A 32 18.26 3.62 6.98
N GLY A 33 18.66 3.31 8.23
CA GLY A 33 18.88 1.94 8.67
C GLY A 33 17.58 1.16 8.90
N VAL A 34 16.53 1.86 9.36
CA VAL A 34 15.18 1.29 9.49
C VAL A 34 14.57 1.06 8.11
N GLN A 35 14.70 2.03 7.21
CA GLN A 35 14.26 1.91 5.82
C GLN A 35 14.96 0.74 5.10
N GLY A 36 16.28 0.62 5.25
CA GLY A 36 17.04 -0.50 4.69
C GLY A 36 16.63 -1.85 5.27
N PHE A 37 16.35 -1.93 6.57
CA PHE A 37 15.85 -3.16 7.21
C PHE A 37 14.44 -3.52 6.74
N LEU A 38 13.53 -2.54 6.66
CA LEU A 38 12.17 -2.75 6.15
C LEU A 38 12.20 -3.17 4.68
N GLN A 39 13.10 -2.61 3.87
CA GLN A 39 13.27 -2.99 2.47
C GLN A 39 13.86 -4.39 2.31
N ALA A 40 14.82 -4.78 3.16
CA ALA A 40 15.36 -6.13 3.19
C ALA A 40 14.32 -7.15 3.69
N LEU A 41 13.51 -6.80 4.69
CA LEU A 41 12.40 -7.61 5.20
C LEU A 41 11.26 -7.74 4.18
N ALA A 42 10.96 -6.64 3.48
CA ALA A 42 9.99 -6.64 2.39
C ALA A 42 10.45 -7.50 1.21
N GLY A 43 11.75 -7.76 1.09
CA GLY A 43 12.35 -8.49 -0.02
C GLY A 43 12.18 -7.75 -1.36
N SER A 44 13.00 -8.12 -2.34
CA SER A 44 12.76 -7.78 -3.76
C SER A 44 11.28 -7.96 -4.07
N GLU A 45 10.61 -6.90 -4.52
CA GLU A 45 9.19 -6.83 -4.89
C GLU A 45 8.48 -8.20 -4.77
N THR A 46 7.94 -8.49 -3.59
CA THR A 46 7.18 -9.74 -3.43
C THR A 46 6.09 -9.77 -4.49
N LEU A 47 5.79 -10.94 -5.06
CA LEU A 47 4.73 -11.08 -6.06
C LEU A 47 3.43 -10.39 -5.59
N ALA A 48 3.09 -10.58 -4.31
CA ALA A 48 1.98 -9.90 -3.65
C ALA A 48 2.08 -8.36 -3.64
N GLY A 49 3.28 -7.82 -3.45
CA GLY A 49 3.57 -6.38 -3.55
C GLY A 49 3.42 -5.85 -4.98
N SER A 50 3.85 -6.62 -6.00
CA SER A 50 3.68 -6.26 -7.42
C SER A 50 2.24 -6.37 -7.92
N ASP A 51 1.45 -7.26 -7.32
CA ASP A 51 0.04 -7.47 -7.69
C ASP A 51 -0.82 -6.25 -7.36
N LEU A 52 -0.52 -5.52 -6.28
CA LEU A 52 -1.32 -4.37 -5.84
C LEU A 52 -1.37 -3.24 -6.89
N PRO A 53 -0.23 -2.74 -7.41
CA PRO A 53 -0.20 -1.82 -8.54
C PRO A 53 -0.84 -2.41 -9.80
N LEU A 54 -0.58 -3.68 -10.10
CA LEU A 54 -1.09 -4.33 -11.30
C LEU A 54 -2.61 -4.40 -11.35
N VAL A 55 -3.29 -4.73 -10.24
CA VAL A 55 -4.75 -4.79 -10.26
C VAL A 55 -5.38 -3.41 -10.50
N ARG A 56 -4.71 -2.31 -10.13
CA ARG A 56 -5.19 -0.96 -10.48
C ARG A 56 -5.13 -0.73 -11.99
N VAL A 57 -4.03 -1.11 -12.62
CA VAL A 57 -3.88 -1.04 -14.08
C VAL A 57 -4.92 -1.90 -14.79
N ILE A 58 -5.20 -3.11 -14.29
CA ILE A 58 -6.22 -4.00 -14.85
C ILE A 58 -7.61 -3.35 -14.76
N GLU A 59 -7.92 -2.69 -13.65
CA GLU A 59 -9.20 -2.00 -13.48
C GLU A 59 -9.36 -0.84 -14.46
N ASP A 60 -8.34 0.00 -14.59
CA ASP A 60 -8.35 1.13 -15.55
C ASP A 60 -8.44 0.62 -17.01
N LEU A 61 -7.79 -0.52 -17.31
CA LEU A 61 -7.88 -1.18 -18.61
C LEU A 61 -9.30 -1.71 -18.87
N ILE A 62 -9.94 -2.35 -17.89
CA ILE A 62 -11.33 -2.82 -18.02
C ILE A 62 -12.26 -1.64 -18.27
N ASP A 63 -12.09 -0.54 -17.54
CA ASP A 63 -12.90 0.66 -17.69
C ASP A 63 -12.71 1.27 -19.10
N LEU A 64 -11.48 1.34 -19.58
CA LEU A 64 -11.16 1.80 -20.93
C LEU A 64 -11.79 0.90 -22.01
N LEU A 65 -11.72 -0.42 -21.85
CA LEU A 65 -12.29 -1.36 -22.82
C LEU A 65 -13.83 -1.27 -22.85
N ILE A 66 -14.47 -1.02 -21.71
CA ILE A 66 -15.91 -0.77 -21.62
C ILE A 66 -16.26 0.58 -22.28
N GLU A 67 -15.49 1.64 -22.00
CA GLU A 67 -15.71 2.96 -22.60
C GLU A 67 -15.59 2.94 -24.12
N LYS A 68 -14.67 2.11 -24.66
CA LYS A 68 -14.50 1.89 -26.09
C LYS A 68 -15.50 0.90 -26.70
N ASP A 69 -16.46 0.41 -25.93
CA ASP A 69 -17.45 -0.61 -26.31
C ASP A 69 -16.81 -1.90 -26.87
N VAL A 70 -15.59 -2.22 -26.45
CA VAL A 70 -14.86 -3.42 -26.85
C VAL A 70 -15.37 -4.65 -26.09
N ILE A 71 -15.71 -4.48 -24.81
CA ILE A 71 -16.36 -5.48 -23.97
C ILE A 71 -17.49 -4.81 -23.19
N ARG A 72 -18.51 -5.59 -22.79
CA ARG A 72 -19.53 -5.14 -21.85
C ARG A 72 -19.19 -5.64 -20.46
N PHE A 73 -19.60 -4.89 -19.44
CA PHE A 73 -19.45 -5.32 -18.04
C PHE A 73 -20.09 -6.69 -17.78
N THR A 74 -21.22 -6.97 -18.43
CA THR A 74 -21.96 -8.24 -18.34
C THR A 74 -21.26 -9.42 -19.04
N ASP A 75 -20.22 -9.17 -19.83
CA ASP A 75 -19.45 -10.23 -20.50
C ASP A 75 -18.44 -10.89 -19.53
N LEU A 76 -18.18 -10.23 -18.40
CA LEU A 76 -17.31 -10.75 -17.34
C LEU A 76 -18.07 -11.77 -16.47
N PRO A 77 -17.41 -12.80 -15.92
CA PRO A 77 -18.04 -13.72 -14.97
C PRO A 77 -18.60 -12.98 -13.74
N ASP A 78 -19.70 -13.47 -13.15
CA ASP A 78 -20.36 -12.86 -12.00
C ASP A 78 -19.37 -12.56 -10.84
N ALA A 79 -18.45 -13.49 -10.57
CA ALA A 79 -17.42 -13.32 -9.56
C ALA A 79 -16.44 -12.16 -9.86
N ALA A 80 -16.17 -11.88 -11.13
CA ALA A 80 -15.34 -10.74 -11.54
C ALA A 80 -16.13 -9.42 -11.45
N GLN A 81 -17.40 -9.43 -11.84
CA GLN A 81 -18.30 -8.28 -11.72
C GLN A 81 -18.43 -7.82 -10.26
N GLU A 82 -18.68 -8.75 -9.33
CA GLU A 82 -18.80 -8.45 -7.90
C GLU A 82 -17.51 -7.84 -7.32
N LYS A 83 -16.36 -8.43 -7.69
CA LYS A 83 -15.04 -7.92 -7.25
C LYS A 83 -14.77 -6.51 -7.77
N LEU A 84 -15.08 -6.23 -9.04
CA LEU A 84 -14.92 -4.90 -9.63
C LEU A 84 -15.83 -3.88 -8.95
N MET A 85 -17.10 -4.23 -8.70
CA MET A 85 -18.04 -3.35 -8.01
C MET A 85 -17.60 -3.01 -6.58
N ARG A 86 -17.19 -4.03 -5.81
CA ARG A 86 -16.67 -3.83 -4.45
C ARG A 86 -15.43 -2.94 -4.46
N ARG A 87 -14.53 -3.12 -5.43
CA ARG A 87 -13.30 -2.37 -5.53
C ARG A 87 -13.52 -0.91 -5.94
N ARG A 88 -14.42 -0.65 -6.90
CA ARG A 88 -14.86 0.72 -7.24
C ARG A 88 -15.50 1.43 -6.05
N SER A 89 -16.35 0.73 -5.28
CA SER A 89 -16.97 1.28 -4.07
C SER A 89 -15.93 1.68 -3.02
N MET A 90 -14.95 0.80 -2.75
CA MET A 90 -13.86 1.12 -1.83
C MET A 90 -13.07 2.34 -2.31
N ARG A 91 -12.75 2.44 -3.61
CA ARG A 91 -12.06 3.62 -4.16
C ARG A 91 -12.90 4.89 -4.00
N ALA A 92 -14.19 4.85 -4.29
CA ALA A 92 -15.08 6.01 -4.14
C ALA A 92 -15.14 6.48 -2.68
N SER A 93 -15.18 5.56 -1.72
CA SER A 93 -15.13 5.90 -0.30
C SER A 93 -13.79 6.52 0.12
N SER A 94 -12.66 5.97 -0.37
CA SER A 94 -11.33 6.53 -0.09
C SER A 94 -11.14 7.91 -0.72
N ALA A 95 -11.59 8.12 -1.96
CA ALA A 95 -11.54 9.42 -2.62
C ALA A 95 -12.44 10.46 -1.91
N SER A 96 -13.60 10.04 -1.41
CA SER A 96 -14.46 10.91 -0.60
C SER A 96 -13.83 11.29 0.73
N LEU A 97 -13.07 10.39 1.37
CA LEU A 97 -12.33 10.70 2.59
C LEU A 97 -11.18 11.67 2.31
N ASP A 98 -10.48 11.48 1.19
CA ASP A 98 -9.39 12.35 0.74
C ASP A 98 -9.88 13.79 0.47
N LEU A 99 -11.05 13.93 -0.15
CA LEU A 99 -11.71 15.24 -0.37
C LEU A 99 -12.15 15.92 0.93
N LEU A 100 -12.46 15.17 1.99
CA LEU A 100 -12.81 15.72 3.31
C LEU A 100 -11.56 16.09 4.13
N CYS A 101 -10.42 15.45 3.88
CA CYS A 101 -9.15 15.74 4.55
C CYS A 101 -8.31 16.83 3.86
N GLY A 102 -8.60 17.18 2.59
CA GLY A 102 -7.92 18.25 1.85
C GLY A 102 -8.52 19.65 1.99
N GLY A 103 -9.39 19.88 3.00
CA GLY A 103 -10.24 21.07 3.11
C GLY A 103 -9.79 22.15 4.09
N ASP A 104 -8.49 22.37 4.31
CA ASP A 104 -8.01 23.51 5.12
C ASP A 104 -6.81 24.25 4.51
N GLU A 105 -6.91 24.58 3.23
CA GLU A 105 -6.09 25.65 2.64
C GLU A 105 -6.99 26.51 1.73
N LEU A 106 -7.82 27.33 2.38
CA LEU A 106 -8.48 28.46 1.74
C LEU A 106 -7.51 29.64 1.72
N ILE A 107 -7.16 30.05 0.51
CA ILE A 107 -6.46 31.29 0.13
C ILE A 107 -7.16 32.52 0.73
#